data_AF-A0A8K1C4B5-F1
#
_entry.id   AF-A0A8K1C4B5-F1
#
_cell.length_a   1.000
_cell.length_b   1.000
_cell.length_c   1.000
_cell.angle_alpha   90.00
_cell.angle_beta   90.00
_cell.angle_gamma   90.00
#
_symmetry.space_group_name_H-M   'P 1'
#
loop_
_entity.id
_entity.type
_entity.pdbx_description
1 polymer ?
#
loop_
_entity_poly.entity_id
_entity_poly.type
_entity_poly.pdbx_seq_one_letter_code
_entity_poly.pdbx_strand_id
1 'polypeptide(L)'
;MKARWKRHKPDCENICTARNAFPNAQLLPGEVMTTVMTHWTSLTLERIAVLEGKGHAAYDSYGVDSLPAKRSPMSKPKKLALYVDVLDAYCSNSKENKDLPLVERYLLNSLHNNVYHHGKEHLEPEEWVDLHVLMKIFQVGAFQE
;
A
#
# COMPACT_ATOMS: atom_id res chain seq x y z
N MET A 1 -9.57 -16.42 14.15
CA MET A 1 -8.31 -15.68 13.92
C MET A 1 -8.60 -14.20 14.09
N LYS A 2 -7.76 -13.45 14.81
CA LYS A 2 -7.93 -12.00 14.95
C LYS A 2 -7.46 -11.32 13.67
N ALA A 3 -8.31 -10.47 13.11
CA ALA A 3 -7.94 -9.42 12.18
C ALA A 3 -6.59 -8.80 12.55
N ARG A 4 -5.66 -8.64 11.59
CA ARG A 4 -4.48 -7.79 11.86
C ARG A 4 -4.97 -6.36 12.05
N TRP A 5 -5.74 -5.78 11.12
CA TRP A 5 -6.26 -4.39 11.22
C TRP A 5 -7.63 -4.21 10.53
N LYS A 6 -8.30 -3.06 10.75
CA LYS A 6 -9.59 -2.76 10.10
C LYS A 6 -9.44 -2.73 8.57
N ARG A 7 -10.52 -3.11 7.85
CA ARG A 7 -10.62 -3.09 6.37
C ARG A 7 -9.97 -1.83 5.80
N HIS A 8 -9.01 -2.00 4.88
CA HIS A 8 -8.43 -0.88 4.15
C HIS A 8 -9.54 -0.14 3.43
N LYS A 9 -9.50 1.18 3.56
CA LYS A 9 -10.41 2.10 2.92
C LYS A 9 -9.83 2.45 1.55
N PRO A 10 -10.41 2.01 0.42
CA PRO A 10 -9.98 2.42 -0.92
C PRO A 10 -10.11 3.95 -1.14
N ASP A 11 -10.70 4.64 -0.16
CA ASP A 11 -10.86 6.07 0.02
C ASP A 11 -9.58 6.92 -0.19
N CYS A 12 -8.42 6.28 -0.32
CA CYS A 12 -7.12 6.92 -0.53
C CYS A 12 -6.82 7.25 -2.01
N GLU A 13 -7.64 6.75 -2.94
CA GLU A 13 -7.75 7.27 -4.31
C GLU A 13 -8.92 8.27 -4.48
N ASN A 14 -9.85 8.31 -3.52
CA ASN A 14 -10.99 9.21 -3.56
C ASN A 14 -10.60 10.61 -3.05
N ILE A 15 -10.20 11.46 -3.99
CA ILE A 15 -9.99 12.91 -3.87
C ILE A 15 -11.08 13.59 -3.00
N CYS A 16 -12.32 13.10 -3.06
CA CYS A 16 -13.44 13.61 -2.26
C CYS A 16 -13.28 13.44 -0.74
N THR A 17 -12.55 12.42 -0.26
CA THR A 17 -12.31 12.19 1.17
C THR A 17 -11.12 12.99 1.68
N ALA A 18 -10.14 13.26 0.82
CA ALA A 18 -9.01 14.14 1.12
C ALA A 18 -9.49 15.56 1.52
N ARG A 19 -10.55 16.04 0.86
CA ARG A 19 -11.22 17.31 1.19
C ARG A 19 -11.69 17.40 2.64
N ASN A 20 -12.14 16.30 3.24
CA ASN A 20 -12.55 16.26 4.65
C ASN A 20 -11.36 16.36 5.62
N ALA A 21 -10.14 16.06 5.17
CA ALA A 21 -8.93 16.26 5.95
C ALA A 21 -8.41 17.70 5.91
N PHE A 22 -8.96 18.53 5.03
CA PHE A 22 -8.76 19.98 4.97
C PHE A 22 -10.10 20.71 5.17
N PRO A 23 -10.78 20.56 6.33
CA PRO A 23 -12.14 21.08 6.52
C PRO A 23 -12.25 22.60 6.39
N ASN A 24 -11.14 23.32 6.52
CA ASN A 24 -11.06 24.78 6.38
C ASN A 24 -10.63 25.23 4.97
N ALA A 25 -10.19 24.31 4.12
CA ALA A 25 -9.80 24.63 2.76
C ALA A 25 -11.03 24.37 1.87
N GLN A 26 -11.68 25.43 1.38
CA GLN A 26 -12.76 25.34 0.41
C GLN A 26 -12.22 24.91 -0.96
N LEU A 27 -11.56 23.76 -1.03
CA LEU A 27 -10.88 23.27 -2.22
C LEU A 27 -11.90 22.63 -3.15
N LEU A 28 -11.89 23.06 -4.41
CA LEU A 28 -12.54 22.39 -5.52
C LEU A 28 -11.87 21.02 -5.75
N PRO A 29 -12.57 20.02 -6.32
CA PRO A 29 -12.01 18.68 -6.53
C PRO A 29 -10.65 18.66 -7.27
N GLY A 30 -10.42 19.59 -8.20
CA GLY A 30 -9.12 19.72 -8.89
C GLY A 30 -8.00 20.31 -8.02
N GLU A 31 -8.33 21.13 -7.02
CA GLU A 31 -7.36 21.80 -6.14
C GLU A 31 -6.88 20.90 -5.00
N VAL A 32 -7.66 19.88 -4.67
CA VAL A 32 -7.27 18.85 -3.70
C VAL A 32 -6.05 18.07 -4.19
N MET A 33 -6.01 17.70 -5.48
CA MET A 33 -4.84 17.04 -6.07
C MET A 33 -3.62 17.95 -6.01
N THR A 34 -3.76 19.21 -6.40
CA THR A 34 -2.68 20.19 -6.31
C THR A 34 -2.22 20.39 -4.87
N THR A 35 -3.12 20.41 -3.88
CA THR A 35 -2.78 20.58 -2.46
C THR A 35 -2.07 19.34 -1.90
N VAL A 36 -2.52 18.13 -2.23
CA VAL A 36 -1.85 16.88 -1.85
C VAL A 36 -0.47 16.78 -2.52
N MET A 37 -0.35 17.13 -3.80
CA MET A 37 0.93 17.19 -4.52
C MET A 37 1.87 18.28 -3.96
N THR A 38 1.33 19.44 -3.56
CA THR A 38 2.08 20.52 -2.90
C THR A 38 2.51 20.13 -1.48
N HIS A 39 1.78 19.21 -0.84
CA HIS A 39 2.22 18.64 0.42
C HIS A 39 3.20 17.48 0.24
N TRP A 40 3.18 16.79 -0.91
CA TRP A 40 4.22 15.81 -1.25
C TRP A 40 5.60 16.47 -1.31
N THR A 41 5.69 17.72 -1.80
CA THR A 41 6.94 18.50 -1.77
C THR A 41 7.38 18.92 -0.36
N SER A 42 6.53 18.76 0.67
CA SER A 42 6.94 18.96 2.07
C SER A 42 7.60 17.73 2.69
N LEU A 43 7.58 16.58 2.02
CA LEU A 43 8.37 15.43 2.46
C LEU A 43 9.82 15.62 2.04
N THR A 44 10.73 15.47 3.00
CA THR A 44 12.16 15.40 2.69
C THR A 44 12.48 14.09 1.98
N LEU A 45 13.54 14.07 1.18
CA LEU A 45 14.01 12.84 0.52
C LEU A 45 14.32 11.74 1.55
N GLU A 46 14.86 12.12 2.71
CA GLU A 46 15.11 11.20 3.82
C GLU A 46 13.81 10.57 4.32
N ARG A 47 12.74 11.36 4.48
CA ARG A 47 11.46 10.82 4.95
C ARG A 47 10.81 9.90 3.92
N ILE A 48 10.93 10.24 2.63
CA ILE A 48 10.50 9.36 1.53
C ILE A 48 11.25 8.03 1.60
N ALA A 49 12.58 8.07 1.72
CA ALA A 49 13.41 6.86 1.81
C ALA A 49 13.05 5.99 3.04
N VAL A 50 12.71 6.59 4.19
CA VAL A 50 12.23 5.85 5.38
C VAL A 50 10.89 5.15 5.11
N LEU A 51 9.98 5.81 4.40
CA LEU A 51 8.66 5.26 4.09
C LEU A 51 8.74 4.16 3.03
N GLU A 52 9.55 4.34 1.98
CA GLU A 52 9.86 3.30 0.98
C GLU A 52 10.62 2.12 1.62
N GLY A 53 11.53 2.40 2.56
CA GLY A 53 12.28 1.37 3.28
C GLY A 53 11.42 0.39 4.08
N LYS A 54 10.15 0.72 4.38
CA LYS A 54 9.22 -0.21 5.05
C LYS A 54 8.99 -1.49 4.25
N GLY A 55 8.90 -1.41 2.91
CA GLY A 55 8.77 -2.60 2.06
C GLY A 55 10.10 -3.33 1.89
N HIS A 56 11.23 -2.62 1.96
CA HIS A 56 12.56 -3.23 1.84
C HIS A 56 12.85 -4.22 2.97
N ALA A 57 12.38 -3.96 4.19
CA ALA A 57 12.50 -4.94 5.28
C ALA A 57 11.84 -6.29 4.96
N ALA A 58 10.74 -6.28 4.20
CA ALA A 58 10.12 -7.51 3.71
C ALA A 58 11.02 -8.17 2.65
N TYR A 59 11.55 -7.41 1.68
CA TYR A 59 12.52 -7.95 0.70
C TYR A 59 13.73 -8.62 1.36
N ASP A 60 14.35 -7.96 2.34
CA ASP A 60 15.48 -8.47 3.11
C ASP A 60 15.14 -9.81 3.81
N SER A 61 13.98 -9.89 4.47
CA SER A 61 13.57 -11.10 5.20
C SER A 61 13.30 -12.30 4.28
N TYR A 62 13.00 -12.06 3.00
CA TYR A 62 12.80 -13.10 2.00
C TYR A 62 14.06 -13.37 1.15
N GLY A 63 15.12 -12.58 1.32
CA GLY A 63 16.38 -12.69 0.59
C GLY A 63 16.25 -12.34 -0.89
N VAL A 64 15.48 -11.30 -1.20
CA VAL A 64 15.30 -10.79 -2.57
C VAL A 64 15.49 -9.28 -2.60
N ASP A 65 15.78 -8.71 -3.77
CA ASP A 65 15.91 -7.26 -3.94
C ASP A 65 14.63 -6.61 -4.53
N SER A 66 13.68 -7.43 -4.99
CA SER A 66 12.46 -6.95 -5.65
C SER A 66 11.34 -7.99 -5.61
N LEU A 67 10.13 -7.55 -5.99
CA LEU A 67 8.99 -8.45 -6.10
C LEU A 67 9.20 -9.48 -7.21
N PRO A 68 8.90 -10.75 -6.95
CA PRO A 68 9.06 -11.82 -7.93
C PRO A 68 8.04 -11.68 -9.08
N ALA A 69 8.55 -11.85 -10.30
CA ALA A 69 7.75 -11.92 -11.52
C ALA A 69 7.24 -13.35 -11.82
N LYS A 70 6.41 -13.52 -12.86
CA LYS A 70 5.78 -14.81 -13.27
C LYS A 70 6.75 -15.99 -13.27
N ARG A 71 7.95 -15.80 -13.82
CA ARG A 71 8.98 -16.85 -13.99
C ARG A 71 10.01 -16.89 -12.86
N SER A 72 9.71 -16.28 -11.72
CA SER A 72 10.60 -16.35 -10.56
C SER A 72 10.77 -17.81 -10.10
N PRO A 73 12.00 -18.24 -9.74
CA PRO A 73 12.22 -19.57 -9.14
C PRO A 73 11.67 -19.68 -7.71
N MET A 74 11.14 -18.59 -7.15
CA MET A 74 10.53 -18.58 -5.83
C MET A 74 9.26 -19.44 -5.81
N SER A 75 9.14 -20.32 -4.82
CA SER A 75 7.95 -21.14 -4.64
C SER A 75 6.70 -20.29 -4.42
N LYS A 76 5.57 -20.74 -4.95
CA LYS A 76 4.27 -20.05 -4.81
C LYS A 76 3.96 -19.61 -3.37
N PRO A 77 4.08 -20.46 -2.32
CA PRO A 77 3.81 -20.03 -0.95
C PRO A 77 4.71 -18.89 -0.47
N LYS A 78 6.01 -18.96 -0.77
CA LYS A 78 6.98 -17.91 -0.40
C LYS A 78 6.69 -16.61 -1.17
N LYS A 79 6.33 -16.73 -2.45
CA LYS A 79 5.95 -15.63 -3.32
C LYS A 79 4.77 -14.86 -2.74
N LEU A 80 3.67 -15.56 -2.46
CA LEU A 80 2.45 -14.95 -1.93
C LEU A 80 2.64 -14.34 -0.54
N ALA A 81 3.41 -14.99 0.33
CA ALA A 81 3.72 -14.45 1.65
C ALA A 81 4.51 -13.13 1.56
N LEU A 82 5.50 -13.05 0.64
CA LEU A 82 6.22 -11.80 0.38
C LEU A 82 5.27 -10.69 -0.10
N TYR A 83 4.38 -10.96 -1.05
CA TYR A 83 3.40 -9.96 -1.51
C TYR A 83 2.53 -9.46 -0.35
N VAL A 84 2.03 -10.35 0.50
CA VAL A 84 1.22 -9.98 1.67
C VAL A 84 2.02 -9.08 2.62
N ASP A 85 3.28 -9.43 2.93
CA ASP A 85 4.10 -8.68 3.86
C ASP A 85 4.44 -7.28 3.34
N VAL A 86 4.77 -7.15 2.04
CA VAL A 86 5.04 -5.85 1.40
C VAL A 86 3.76 -5.00 1.34
N LEU A 87 2.61 -5.60 0.99
CA LEU A 87 1.33 -4.91 0.98
C LEU A 87 0.94 -4.43 2.39
N ASP A 88 1.17 -5.22 3.43
CA ASP A 88 0.90 -4.86 4.83
C ASP A 88 1.82 -3.71 5.28
N ALA A 89 3.11 -3.77 4.94
CA ALA A 89 4.09 -2.74 5.26
C ALA A 89 3.70 -1.34 4.74
N TYR A 90 3.09 -1.28 3.55
CA TYR A 90 2.58 -0.06 2.94
C TYR A 90 1.10 0.23 3.20
N CYS A 91 0.37 -0.65 3.88
CA CYS A 91 -1.03 -0.40 4.18
C CYS A 91 -1.14 0.82 5.12
N SER A 92 -1.75 1.92 4.68
CA SER A 92 -1.89 3.11 5.52
C SER A 92 -2.79 2.90 6.73
N ASN A 93 -3.55 1.80 6.77
CA ASN A 93 -4.44 1.43 7.86
C ASN A 93 -3.83 0.40 8.82
N SER A 94 -2.57 -0.02 8.58
CA SER A 94 -1.83 -0.85 9.54
C SER A 94 -1.63 -0.11 10.85
N LYS A 95 -1.35 -0.84 11.94
CA LYS A 95 -1.09 -0.23 13.25
C LYS A 95 0.10 0.73 13.22
N GLU A 96 1.10 0.38 12.43
CA GLU A 96 2.35 1.10 12.29
C GLU A 96 2.18 2.39 11.48
N ASN A 97 1.14 2.48 10.63
CA ASN A 97 0.97 3.58 9.67
C ASN A 97 -0.28 4.44 9.88
N LYS A 98 -1.30 3.94 10.60
CA LYS A 98 -2.61 4.61 10.73
C LYS A 98 -2.56 6.03 11.32
N ASP A 99 -1.58 6.27 12.19
CA ASP A 99 -1.41 7.52 12.93
C ASP A 99 -0.37 8.46 12.26
N LEU A 100 0.18 8.08 11.10
CA LEU A 100 1.10 8.93 10.34
C LEU A 100 0.38 10.15 9.75
N PRO A 101 1.13 11.24 9.48
CA PRO A 101 0.60 12.40 8.76
C PRO A 101 -0.10 12.00 7.46
N LEU A 102 -1.12 12.77 7.08
CA LEU A 102 -1.96 12.48 5.91
C LEU A 102 -1.13 12.26 4.63
N VAL A 103 -0.13 13.11 4.40
CA VAL A 103 0.77 13.08 3.24
C VAL A 103 1.55 11.76 3.18
N GLU A 104 2.08 11.31 4.31
CA GLU A 104 2.83 10.05 4.39
C GLU A 104 1.90 8.86 4.13
N ARG A 105 0.68 8.90 4.66
CA ARG A 105 -0.32 7.87 4.38
C ARG A 105 -0.70 7.83 2.89
N TYR A 106 -0.77 8.98 2.21
CA TYR A 106 -0.96 9.02 0.76
C TYR A 106 0.19 8.35 0.00
N LEU A 107 1.44 8.67 0.36
CA LEU A 107 2.61 8.03 -0.24
C LEU A 107 2.57 6.51 -0.02
N LEU A 108 2.32 6.06 1.21
CA LEU A 108 2.22 4.62 1.53
C LEU A 108 1.12 3.93 0.72
N ASN A 109 -0.04 4.57 0.52
CA ASN A 109 -1.08 4.00 -0.33
C ASN A 109 -0.68 3.94 -1.81
N SER A 110 0.05 4.93 -2.32
CA SER A 110 0.61 4.86 -3.68
C SER A 110 1.57 3.67 -3.83
N LEU A 111 2.45 3.47 -2.86
CA LEU A 111 3.37 2.31 -2.84
C LEU A 111 2.60 0.99 -2.73
N HIS A 112 1.58 0.92 -1.86
CA HIS A 112 0.69 -0.25 -1.75
C HIS A 112 0.01 -0.57 -3.09
N ASN A 113 -0.53 0.44 -3.78
CA ASN A 113 -1.20 0.25 -5.06
C ASN A 113 -0.22 -0.19 -6.15
N ASN A 114 1.01 0.33 -6.16
CA ASN A 114 2.05 -0.14 -7.09
C ASN A 114 2.36 -1.63 -6.89
N VAL A 115 2.48 -2.09 -5.64
CA VAL A 115 2.69 -3.51 -5.31
C VAL A 115 1.50 -4.36 -5.74
N TYR A 116 0.27 -3.87 -5.52
CA TYR A 116 -0.96 -4.55 -5.93
C TYR A 116 -1.05 -4.68 -7.46
N HIS A 117 -0.76 -3.60 -8.19
CA HIS A 117 -0.70 -3.61 -9.66
C HIS A 117 0.38 -4.55 -10.17
N HIS A 118 1.56 -4.54 -9.58
CA HIS A 118 2.62 -5.49 -9.91
C HIS A 118 2.14 -6.94 -9.71
N GLY A 119 1.45 -7.22 -8.61
CA GLY A 119 0.85 -8.54 -8.37
C GLY A 119 -0.15 -8.94 -9.45
N LYS A 120 -1.03 -8.03 -9.86
CA LYS A 120 -2.01 -8.25 -10.93
C LYS A 120 -1.35 -8.56 -12.28
N GLU A 121 -0.24 -7.91 -12.59
CA GLU A 121 0.47 -8.05 -13.87
C GLU A 121 1.38 -9.28 -13.91
N HIS A 122 2.00 -9.62 -12.77
CA HIS A 122 3.11 -10.55 -12.70
C HIS A 122 2.88 -11.82 -11.88
N LEU A 123 1.73 -11.99 -11.23
CA LEU A 123 1.33 -13.29 -10.69
C LEU A 123 0.62 -14.12 -11.76
N GLU A 124 0.72 -15.44 -11.64
CA GLU A 124 -0.15 -16.34 -12.39
C GLU A 124 -1.61 -16.18 -11.92
N PRO A 125 -2.62 -16.48 -12.76
CA PRO A 125 -4.03 -16.27 -12.39
C PRO A 125 -4.45 -16.93 -11.06
N GLU A 126 -3.97 -18.14 -10.80
CA GLU A 126 -4.22 -18.85 -9.54
C GLU A 126 -3.50 -18.21 -8.35
N GLU A 127 -2.28 -17.71 -8.54
CA GLU A 127 -1.52 -16.98 -7.52
C GLU A 127 -2.21 -15.67 -7.16
N TRP A 128 -2.79 -14.99 -8.15
CA TRP A 128 -3.57 -13.76 -7.93
C TRP A 128 -4.81 -14.00 -7.09
N VAL A 129 -5.58 -15.04 -7.39
CA VAL A 129 -6.75 -15.45 -6.58
C VAL A 129 -6.32 -15.80 -5.15
N ASP A 130 -5.25 -16.58 -5.00
CA ASP A 130 -4.74 -16.96 -3.68
C ASP A 130 -4.22 -15.74 -2.89
N LEU A 131 -3.58 -14.77 -3.56
CA LEU A 131 -3.17 -13.53 -2.93
C LEU A 131 -4.37 -12.79 -2.33
N HIS A 132 -5.48 -12.66 -3.08
CA HIS A 132 -6.70 -12.05 -2.54
C HIS A 132 -7.26 -12.81 -1.35
N VAL A 133 -7.28 -14.14 -1.40
CA VAL A 133 -7.70 -14.95 -0.25
C VAL A 133 -6.83 -14.65 0.97
N LEU A 134 -5.50 -14.60 0.81
CA LEU A 134 -4.58 -14.31 1.90
C LEU A 134 -4.73 -12.89 2.43
N MET A 135 -4.82 -11.90 1.55
CA MET A 135 -5.11 -10.52 1.91
C MET A 135 -6.41 -10.44 2.74
N LYS A 136 -7.43 -11.30 2.49
CA LYS A 136 -8.72 -11.29 3.20
C LYS A 136 -8.56 -11.87 4.59
N ILE A 137 -7.82 -12.97 4.68
CA ILE A 137 -7.48 -13.63 5.94
C ILE A 137 -6.68 -12.69 6.84
N PHE A 138 -5.67 -12.01 6.29
CA PHE A 138 -4.79 -11.11 7.04
C PHE A 138 -5.30 -9.68 7.15
N GLN A 139 -6.40 -9.34 6.47
CA GLN A 139 -6.99 -7.99 6.42
C GLN A 139 -6.00 -6.92 5.93
N VAL A 140 -5.29 -7.26 4.86
CA VAL A 140 -4.34 -6.39 4.16
C VAL A 140 -5.03 -5.82 2.91
N GLY A 141 -5.05 -4.49 2.74
CA GLY A 141 -5.63 -3.87 1.54
C GLY A 141 -7.17 -3.99 1.42
N ALA A 142 -7.75 -3.37 0.39
CA ALA A 142 -9.19 -3.33 0.19
C ALA A 142 -9.68 -4.52 -0.64
N PHE A 143 -10.69 -5.20 -0.12
CA PHE A 143 -11.52 -6.13 -0.87
C PHE A 143 -12.62 -5.36 -1.59
N GLN A 144 -12.49 -5.19 -2.90
CA GLN A 144 -13.65 -5.00 -3.76
C GLN A 144 -14.11 -6.39 -4.24
N GLU A 145 -15.34 -6.73 -3.89
CA GLU A 145 -16.12 -7.81 -4.52
C GLU A 145 -16.68 -7.30 -5.85
#